data_AF-A0AAV9E6V2-F1
#
_entry.id   AF-A0AAV9E6V2-F1
#
_cell.length_a   1.000
_cell.length_b   1.000
_cell.length_c   1.000
_cell.angle_alpha   90.00
_cell.angle_beta   90.00
_cell.angle_gamma   90.00
#
_symmetry.space_group_name_H-M   'P 1'
#
loop_
_entity.id
_entity.type
_entity.pdbx_description
1 polymer ?
#
loop_
_entity_poly.entity_id
_entity_poly.type
_entity_poly.pdbx_seq_one_letter_code
_entity_poly.pdbx_strand_id
1 'polypeptide(L)'
;MKHRYYGESIPFRSQEEAFRNASTLGYFTSSQALADYAELKKNLSVESCPVIAVGGSYGGMLVAWFRLKYPHIAMGALASSVLILLFDDITTQEAFLNVVSKDFWPHGATQVSKSQLVRQKKTQPKSEMPLK
;
A
#
# COMPACT_ATOMS: atom_id res chain seq x y z
N MET A 1 -1.19 -13.92 -8.55
CA MET A 1 -1.60 -12.92 -9.56
C MET A 1 -0.65 -11.75 -9.54
N LYS A 2 -0.31 -11.18 -10.70
CA LYS A 2 0.47 -9.95 -10.81
C LYS A 2 -0.50 -8.75 -10.83
N HIS A 3 -0.17 -7.70 -10.07
CA HIS A 3 -0.96 -6.47 -10.03
C HIS A 3 -0.78 -5.69 -11.34
N ARG A 4 -1.85 -5.05 -11.84
CA ARG A 4 -1.75 -4.13 -12.99
C ARG A 4 -0.64 -3.08 -12.78
N TYR A 5 0.06 -2.70 -13.84
CA TYR A 5 1.23 -1.79 -13.82
C TYR A 5 2.51 -2.35 -13.18
N TYR A 6 2.53 -3.63 -12.79
CA TYR A 6 3.74 -4.28 -12.27
C TYR A 6 4.20 -5.44 -13.14
N GLY A 7 5.52 -5.56 -13.29
CA GLY A 7 6.15 -6.61 -14.08
C GLY A 7 5.62 -6.63 -15.51
N GLU A 8 5.09 -7.78 -15.93
CA GLU A 8 4.53 -8.00 -17.27
C GLU A 8 3.05 -7.63 -17.38
N SER A 9 2.38 -7.32 -16.27
CA SER A 9 0.96 -6.98 -16.25
C SER A 9 0.75 -5.49 -16.54
N ILE A 10 1.13 -5.08 -17.75
CA ILE A 10 1.08 -3.68 -18.19
C ILE A 10 -0.10 -3.46 -19.15
N PRO A 11 -1.07 -2.59 -18.80
CA PRO A 11 -2.17 -2.24 -19.70
C PRO A 11 -1.67 -1.38 -20.87
N PHE A 12 -2.50 -1.20 -21.91
CA PHE A 12 -2.17 -0.35 -23.07
C PHE A 12 -0.92 -0.79 -23.86
N ARG A 13 -0.61 -2.10 -23.85
CA ARG A 13 0.43 -2.78 -24.66
C ARG A 13 1.88 -2.45 -24.32
N SER A 14 2.21 -1.27 -23.77
CA SER A 14 3.58 -0.92 -23.37
C SER A 14 3.63 -0.07 -22.11
N GLN A 15 4.78 -0.08 -21.42
CA GLN A 15 4.98 0.75 -20.23
C GLN A 15 4.97 2.24 -20.60
N GLU A 16 5.59 2.60 -21.72
CA GLU A 16 5.63 3.98 -22.19
C GLU A 16 4.22 4.53 -22.42
N GLU A 17 3.28 3.71 -22.89
CA GLU A 17 1.89 4.11 -23.07
C GLU A 17 1.11 4.12 -21.74
N ALA A 18 1.29 3.09 -20.91
CA ALA A 18 0.63 2.98 -19.62
C ALA A 18 0.95 4.14 -18.67
N PHE A 19 2.19 4.65 -18.72
CA PHE A 19 2.68 5.74 -17.87
C PHE A 19 2.70 7.10 -18.58
N ARG A 20 2.17 7.21 -19.81
CA ARG A 20 2.30 8.42 -20.65
C ARG A 20 1.66 9.66 -20.06
N ASN A 21 0.44 9.55 -19.52
CA ASN A 21 -0.33 10.70 -19.08
C ASN A 21 -1.31 10.33 -17.94
N ALA A 22 -1.95 11.34 -17.34
CA ALA A 22 -2.89 11.16 -16.24
C ALA A 22 -4.10 10.27 -16.62
N SER A 23 -4.52 10.27 -17.88
CA SER A 23 -5.64 9.45 -18.35
C SER A 23 -5.29 7.96 -18.37
N THR A 24 -4.09 7.59 -18.82
CA THR A 24 -3.63 6.20 -18.77
C THR A 24 -3.24 5.78 -17.36
N LEU A 25 -2.60 6.66 -16.58
CA LEU A 25 -2.31 6.42 -15.16
C LEU A 25 -3.56 6.34 -14.28
N GLY A 26 -4.68 6.93 -14.69
CA GLY A 26 -5.94 6.90 -13.94
C GLY A 26 -6.47 5.48 -13.71
N TYR A 27 -6.03 4.49 -14.48
CA TYR A 27 -6.38 3.07 -14.27
C TYR A 27 -5.45 2.35 -13.27
N PHE A 28 -4.41 3.01 -12.76
CA PHE A 28 -3.51 2.50 -11.73
C PHE A 28 -4.08 2.74 -10.33
N THR A 29 -5.19 2.05 -10.03
CA THR A 29 -5.88 2.16 -8.73
C THR A 29 -6.13 0.79 -8.12
N SER A 30 -6.26 0.76 -6.79
CA SER A 30 -6.61 -0.45 -6.04
C SER A 30 -7.98 -0.98 -6.45
N SER A 31 -8.99 -0.13 -6.61
CA SER A 31 -10.33 -0.51 -7.08
C SER A 31 -10.28 -1.30 -8.39
N GLN A 32 -9.45 -0.85 -9.33
CA GLN A 32 -9.34 -1.48 -10.63
C GLN A 32 -8.52 -2.77 -10.57
N ALA A 33 -7.52 -2.86 -9.70
CA ALA A 33 -6.85 -4.12 -9.40
C ALA A 33 -7.80 -5.16 -8.76
N LEU A 34 -8.72 -4.72 -7.88
CA LEU A 34 -9.74 -5.59 -7.29
C LEU A 34 -10.72 -6.13 -8.34
N ALA A 35 -11.09 -5.30 -9.32
CA ALA A 35 -11.92 -5.73 -10.44
C ALA A 35 -11.23 -6.82 -11.28
N ASP A 36 -9.91 -6.68 -11.54
CA ASP A 36 -9.14 -7.71 -12.25
C ASP A 36 -9.15 -9.05 -11.49
N TYR A 37 -8.99 -9.02 -10.16
CA TYR A 37 -9.04 -10.22 -9.32
C TYR A 37 -10.40 -10.93 -9.44
N ALA A 38 -11.48 -10.17 -9.48
CA ALA A 38 -12.84 -10.69 -9.62
C ALA A 38 -13.08 -11.32 -11.00
N GLU A 39 -12.61 -10.67 -12.07
CA GLU A 39 -12.77 -11.16 -13.44
C GLU A 39 -11.97 -12.45 -13.69
N LEU A 40 -10.79 -12.57 -13.08
CA LEU A 40 -9.97 -13.77 -13.19
C LEU A 40 -10.72 -15.04 -12.74
N LYS A 41 -11.49 -14.98 -11.64
CA LYS A 41 -12.25 -16.16 -11.17
C LYS A 41 -13.26 -16.62 -12.23
N LYS A 42 -13.92 -15.68 -12.91
CA LYS A 42 -14.86 -15.99 -14.00
C LYS A 42 -14.14 -16.65 -15.18
N ASN A 43 -12.98 -16.10 -15.57
CA ASN A 43 -12.20 -16.61 -16.70
C ASN A 43 -11.65 -18.02 -16.47
N LEU A 44 -11.40 -18.39 -15.22
CA LEU A 44 -10.91 -19.74 -14.86
C LEU A 44 -12.01 -20.81 -14.83
N SER A 45 -13.28 -20.48 -15.10
CA SER A 45 -14.44 -21.42 -15.07
C SER A 45 -14.57 -22.23 -13.77
N VAL A 46 -14.11 -21.67 -12.64
CA VAL A 46 -14.14 -22.29 -11.31
C VAL A 46 -15.18 -21.61 -10.41
N GLU A 47 -16.35 -21.31 -10.96
CA GLU A 47 -17.37 -20.51 -10.27
C GLU A 47 -17.81 -21.13 -8.93
N SER A 48 -17.91 -22.46 -8.88
CA SER A 48 -18.30 -23.22 -7.69
C SER A 48 -17.16 -23.46 -6.70
N CYS A 49 -15.90 -23.18 -7.07
CA CYS A 49 -14.78 -23.44 -6.17
C CYS A 49 -14.68 -22.35 -5.08
N PRO A 50 -14.48 -22.76 -3.81
CA PRO A 50 -14.18 -21.81 -2.75
C PRO A 50 -12.81 -21.18 -2.98
N VAL A 51 -12.73 -19.85 -2.82
CA VAL A 51 -11.49 -19.08 -3.03
C VAL A 51 -11.05 -18.47 -1.70
N ILE A 52 -9.78 -18.67 -1.35
CA ILE A 52 -9.12 -17.97 -0.24
C ILE A 52 -8.10 -17.00 -0.84
N ALA A 53 -8.21 -15.72 -0.50
CA ALA A 53 -7.28 -14.69 -0.94
C ALA A 53 -6.12 -14.57 0.07
N VAL A 54 -4.87 -14.55 -0.39
CA VAL A 54 -3.70 -14.46 0.49
C VAL A 54 -2.79 -13.33 0.03
N GLY A 55 -2.33 -12.49 0.95
CA GLY A 55 -1.49 -11.35 0.63
C GLY A 55 -0.77 -10.76 1.84
N GLY A 56 0.38 -10.13 1.60
CA GLY A 56 1.17 -9.42 2.61
C GLY A 56 1.39 -7.95 2.26
N SER A 57 1.61 -7.08 3.25
CA SER A 57 1.85 -5.64 3.05
C SER A 57 0.70 -5.01 2.23
N TYR A 58 0.99 -4.26 1.16
CA TYR A 58 -0.03 -3.74 0.25
C TYR A 58 -0.90 -4.86 -0.38
N GLY A 59 -0.31 -6.01 -0.71
CA GLY A 59 -1.07 -7.18 -1.15
C GLY A 59 -2.04 -7.68 -0.07
N GLY A 60 -1.68 -7.54 1.20
CA GLY A 60 -2.54 -7.81 2.35
C GLY A 60 -3.72 -6.84 2.44
N MET A 61 -3.49 -5.56 2.17
CA MET A 61 -4.56 -4.55 2.08
C MET A 61 -5.54 -4.93 0.97
N LEU A 62 -5.01 -5.30 -0.20
CA LEU A 62 -5.82 -5.70 -1.35
C LEU A 62 -6.67 -6.93 -1.06
N VAL A 63 -6.14 -8.00 -0.46
CA VAL A 63 -6.95 -9.20 -0.18
C VAL A 63 -7.99 -8.97 0.92
N ALA A 64 -7.69 -8.11 1.91
CA ALA A 64 -8.66 -7.68 2.90
C ALA A 64 -9.81 -6.90 2.25
N TRP A 65 -9.50 -5.90 1.42
CA TRP A 65 -10.51 -5.15 0.66
C TRP A 65 -11.25 -6.00 -0.36
N PHE A 66 -10.58 -6.99 -0.97
CA PHE A 66 -11.21 -7.93 -1.90
C PHE A 66 -12.28 -8.75 -1.20
N ARG A 67 -12.00 -9.29 -0.01
CA ARG A 67 -13.01 -10.01 0.79
C ARG A 67 -14.18 -9.09 1.19
N LEU A 68 -13.91 -7.83 1.53
CA LEU A 68 -14.95 -6.86 1.88
C LEU A 68 -15.84 -6.47 0.70
N LYS A 69 -15.25 -6.24 -0.49
CA LYS A 69 -15.97 -5.77 -1.69
C LYS A 69 -16.59 -6.90 -2.51
N TYR A 70 -15.97 -8.08 -2.53
CA TYR A 70 -16.40 -9.24 -3.30
C TYR A 70 -16.57 -10.49 -2.42
N PRO A 71 -17.41 -10.43 -1.36
CA PRO A 71 -17.60 -11.57 -0.44
C PRO A 71 -18.24 -12.78 -1.13
N HIS A 72 -18.92 -12.57 -2.26
CA HIS A 72 -19.50 -13.62 -3.12
C HIS A 72 -18.43 -14.36 -3.96
N ILE A 73 -17.22 -13.81 -4.07
CA ILE A 73 -16.13 -14.39 -4.86
C ILE A 73 -15.14 -15.11 -3.95
N ALA A 74 -14.61 -14.41 -2.95
CA ALA A 74 -13.62 -14.93 -2.00
C ALA A 74 -14.30 -15.30 -0.68
N MET A 75 -14.22 -16.56 -0.27
CA MET A 75 -14.78 -17.09 0.98
C MET A 75 -14.05 -16.56 2.22
N GLY A 76 -12.75 -16.30 2.10
CA GLY A 76 -11.92 -15.79 3.18
C GLY A 76 -10.68 -15.08 2.66
N ALA A 77 -9.98 -14.38 3.56
CA ALA A 77 -8.72 -13.72 3.25
C ALA A 77 -7.70 -13.87 4.40
N LEU A 78 -6.45 -14.18 4.05
CA LEU A 78 -5.29 -14.14 4.93
C LEU A 78 -4.45 -12.92 4.58
N ALA A 79 -4.58 -11.88 5.39
CA ALA A 79 -3.94 -10.59 5.20
C ALA A 79 -2.81 -10.43 6.24
N SER A 80 -1.55 -10.45 5.79
CA SER A 80 -0.37 -10.46 6.68
C SER A 80 0.39 -9.12 6.65
N SER A 81 0.89 -8.69 7.80
CA SER A 81 1.70 -7.45 7.94
C SER A 81 1.06 -6.22 7.28
N VAL A 82 -0.24 -6.04 7.51
CA VAL A 82 -1.04 -5.02 6.83
C VAL A 82 -1.19 -3.78 7.69
N LEU A 83 -0.89 -2.61 7.13
CA LEU A 83 -0.94 -1.32 7.82
C LEU A 83 -2.26 -0.56 7.55
N ILE A 84 -3.41 -1.22 7.72
CA ILE A 84 -4.73 -0.60 7.43
C ILE A 84 -5.02 0.60 8.35
N LEU A 85 -4.49 0.61 9.57
CA LEU A 85 -4.71 1.66 10.56
C LEU A 85 -3.72 2.84 10.43
N LEU A 86 -2.85 2.84 9.42
CA LEU A 86 -1.86 3.91 9.23
C LEU A 86 -2.44 5.16 8.54
N PHE A 87 -3.73 5.15 8.24
CA PHE A 87 -4.43 6.23 7.53
C PHE A 87 -5.39 6.98 8.46
N ASP A 88 -5.91 8.12 7.99
CA ASP A 88 -6.98 8.92 8.61
C ASP A 88 -6.74 9.33 10.08
N ASP A 89 -5.48 9.64 10.42
CA ASP A 89 -5.05 10.03 11.78
C ASP A 89 -5.41 9.01 12.88
N ILE A 90 -5.72 7.76 12.49
CA ILE A 90 -6.04 6.66 13.43
C ILE A 90 -4.81 6.30 14.26
N THR A 91 -3.62 6.38 13.67
CA THR A 91 -2.34 6.15 14.35
C THR A 91 -1.46 7.40 14.29
N THR A 92 -0.49 7.48 15.20
CA THR A 92 0.45 8.60 15.22
C THR A 92 1.38 8.54 14.02
N GLN A 93 1.74 9.71 13.47
CA GLN A 93 2.67 9.82 12.33
C GLN A 93 4.05 9.15 12.60
N GLU A 94 4.45 9.07 13.87
CA GLU A 94 5.70 8.47 14.31
C GLU A 94 5.60 6.95 14.55
N ALA A 95 4.42 6.34 14.42
CA ALA A 95 4.19 4.94 14.78
C ALA A 95 5.17 3.97 14.10
N PHE A 96 5.43 4.15 12.80
CA PHE A 96 6.38 3.32 12.06
C PHE A 96 7.81 3.48 12.60
N LEU A 97 8.28 4.73 12.75
CA LEU A 97 9.64 5.01 13.22
C LEU A 97 9.86 4.59 14.68
N ASN A 98 8.82 4.63 15.50
CA ASN A 98 8.86 4.16 16.88
C ASN A 98 9.06 2.64 16.95
N VAL A 99 8.38 1.87 16.09
CA VAL A 99 8.58 0.41 15.99
C VAL A 99 9.99 0.10 15.50
N VAL A 100 10.45 0.73 14.42
CA VAL A 100 11.82 0.56 13.92
C VAL A 100 12.84 0.87 15.01
N SER A 101 12.71 2.00 15.71
CA SER A 101 13.63 2.38 16.78
C SER A 101 13.63 1.39 17.94
N LYS A 102 12.47 0.78 18.26
CA LYS A 102 12.33 -0.24 19.30
C LYS A 102 13.07 -1.53 18.94
N ASP A 103 13.09 -1.92 17.66
CA ASP A 103 13.81 -3.13 17.21
C ASP A 103 15.34 -3.00 17.42
N PHE A 104 15.88 -1.78 17.32
CA PHE A 104 17.31 -1.49 17.55
C PHE A 104 17.63 -1.08 19.00
N TRP A 105 16.63 -0.89 19.86
CA TRP A 105 16.79 -0.48 21.25
C TRP A 105 17.76 -1.37 22.07
N PRO A 106 17.75 -2.71 21.93
CA PRO A 106 18.67 -3.56 22.70
C PRO A 106 20.14 -3.44 22.28
N HIS A 107 20.46 -2.78 21.16
CA HIS A 107 21.79 -2.79 20.54
C HIS A 107 22.46 -1.40 20.43
N GLY A 108 22.01 -0.41 21.21
CA GLY A 108 22.85 0.77 21.53
C GLY A 108 22.47 2.12 20.89
N ALA A 109 21.19 2.38 20.61
CA ALA A 109 20.78 3.74 20.22
C ALA A 109 20.68 4.66 21.45
N THR A 110 21.62 5.61 21.57
CA THR A 110 21.55 6.72 22.54
C THR A 110 20.26 7.51 22.31
N GLN A 111 19.50 7.79 23.38
CA GLN A 111 18.27 8.56 23.30
C GLN A 111 18.49 9.91 22.61
N VAL A 112 17.86 10.11 21.45
CA VAL A 112 17.56 11.47 20.98
C VAL A 112 16.28 11.88 21.65
N SER A 113 16.41 12.65 22.74
CA SER A 113 15.25 13.12 23.49
C SER A 113 14.36 14.02 22.61
N LYS A 114 13.07 14.13 22.92
CA LYS A 114 12.14 15.06 22.23
C LYS A 114 12.70 16.49 22.16
N SER A 115 13.53 16.92 23.12
CA SER A 115 14.18 18.23 23.09
C SER A 115 15.28 18.35 22.03
N GLN A 116 15.95 17.25 21.64
CA GLN A 116 16.93 17.24 20.55
C GLN A 116 16.26 17.27 19.15
N LEU A 117 15.12 16.61 18.97
CA LEU A 117 14.32 16.70 17.74
C LEU A 117 13.76 18.11 17.50
N VAL A 118 13.28 18.78 18.55
CA VAL A 118 12.83 20.18 18.49
C VAL A 118 14.01 21.13 18.19
N ARG A 119 15.21 20.83 18.69
CA ARG A 119 16.43 21.59 18.35
C ARG A 119 16.81 21.43 16.89
N GLN A 120 16.76 20.21 16.34
CA GLN A 120 17.06 19.96 14.92
C GLN A 120 16.06 20.65 13.97
N LYS A 121 14.78 20.71 14.33
CA LYS A 121 13.77 21.51 13.59
C LYS A 121 14.03 23.02 13.64
N LYS A 122 14.71 23.53 14.67
CA LYS A 122 15.09 24.96 14.78
C LYS A 122 16.36 25.32 14.02
N THR A 123 17.25 24.37 13.74
CA THR A 123 18.53 24.61 13.05
C THR A 123 18.48 24.43 11.53
N GLN A 124 17.37 23.96 10.95
CA GLN A 124 17.21 24.03 9.49
C GLN A 124 16.76 25.44 9.09
N PRO A 125 17.53 26.15 8.23
CA PRO A 125 17.08 27.43 7.70
C PRO A 125 15.81 27.21 6.88
N LYS A 126 14.78 28.04 7.12
CA LYS A 126 13.62 28.12 6.24
C LYS A 126 14.13 28.54 4.86
N SER A 127 14.19 27.61 3.91
CA SER A 127 14.34 28.00 2.51
C SER A 127 13.05 28.72 2.12
N GLU A 128 13.13 30.04 2.02
CA GLU A 128 12.11 30.86 1.38
C GLU A 128 11.98 30.41 -0.08
N MET A 129 10.80 29.90 -0.45
CA MET A 129 10.40 29.86 -1.86
C MET A 129 9.93 31.27 -2.23
N PRO A 130 10.48 31.89 -3.29
CA PRO A 130 9.95 33.16 -3.76
C PRO A 130 8.57 32.93 -4.39
N LEU A 131 7.60 33.77 -4.02
CA LEU A 131 6.35 33.90 -4.76
C LEU A 131 6.66 34.49 -6.14
N LYS A 132 6.47 33.69 -7.19
CA LYS A 132 5.71 34.01 -8.41
C LYS A 132 5.67 32.81 -9.34
#